data_AF-A0A182ETT4-F1
#
_entry.id   AF-A0A182ETT4-F1
#
_cell.length_a   1.000
_cell.length_b   1.000
_cell.length_c   1.000
_cell.angle_alpha   90.00
_cell.angle_beta   90.00
_cell.angle_gamma   90.00
#
_symmetry.space_group_name_H-M   'P 1'
#
loop_
_entity.id
_entity.type
_entity.pdbx_description
1 polymer ?
#
loop_
_entity_poly.entity_id
_entity_poly.type
_entity_poly.pdbx_seq_one_letter_code
_entity_poly.pdbx_strand_id
1 'polypeptide(L)' 'YVLPEEVQPDTIESHLSDKGVLTISANKTAIGTTASRNIPIRASPKEPEANQKSKTNGAKQQK' A
#
# COMPACT_ATOMS: atom_id res chain seq x y z
N TYR A 1 -25.54 -4.96 22.09
CA TYR A 1 -24.42 -4.48 21.26
C TYR A 1 -23.17 -5.24 21.65
N VAL A 2 -22.33 -5.57 20.68
CA VAL A 2 -21.01 -6.17 20.91
C VAL A 2 -19.99 -5.17 20.40
N LEU A 3 -19.01 -4.83 21.23
CA LEU A 3 -17.95 -3.91 20.84
C LEU A 3 -16.90 -4.66 20.01
N PRO A 4 -16.35 -4.03 18.95
CA PRO A 4 -15.20 -4.56 18.23
C PRO A 4 -13.99 -4.79 19.16
N GLU A 5 -13.10 -5.70 18.78
CA GLU A 5 -11.91 -6.06 19.56
C GLU A 5 -10.94 -4.88 19.74
N GLU A 6 -10.87 -4.01 18.74
CA GLU A 6 -10.02 -2.83 18.77
C GLU A 6 -10.54 -1.69 19.65
N VAL A 7 -11.64 -1.86 20.40
CA VAL A 7 -12.14 -0.81 21.30
C VAL A 7 -11.41 -0.86 22.64
N GLN A 8 -10.96 0.29 23.14
CA GLN A 8 -10.42 0.42 24.50
C GLN A 8 -11.58 0.62 25.50
N PRO A 9 -11.94 -0.37 26.33
CA PRO A 9 -13.18 -0.32 27.13
C PRO A 9 -13.21 0.82 28.16
N ASP A 10 -12.05 1.18 28.70
CA ASP A 10 -11.93 2.24 29.72
C ASP A 10 -12.14 3.65 29.16
N THR A 11 -12.22 3.78 27.83
CA THR A 11 -12.41 5.07 27.13
C THR A 11 -13.84 5.28 26.65
N ILE A 12 -14.77 4.42 27.07
CA ILE A 12 -16.17 4.52 26.68
C ILE A 12 -16.80 5.74 27.34
N GLU A 13 -17.40 6.58 26.50
CA GLU A 13 -18.14 7.78 26.90
C GLU A 13 -19.52 7.79 26.25
N SER A 14 -20.47 8.42 26.94
CA SER A 14 -21.87 8.52 26.48
C SER A 14 -22.32 9.97 26.41
N HIS A 15 -22.94 10.34 25.29
CA HIS A 15 -23.52 11.66 25.10
C HIS A 15 -24.98 11.53 24.65
N LEU A 16 -25.89 12.20 25.35
CA LEU A 16 -27.31 12.26 24.99
C LEU A 16 -27.64 13.64 24.41
N SER A 17 -28.12 13.68 23.18
CA SER A 17 -28.54 14.94 22.55
C SER A 17 -29.92 15.41 23.03
N ASP A 18 -30.22 16.69 22.79
CA ASP A 18 -31.54 17.30 23.02
C ASP A 18 -32.66 16.67 22.18
N LYS A 19 -32.31 15.94 21.11
CA LYS A 19 -33.23 15.15 20.28
C LYS A 19 -33.48 13.74 20.82
N GLY A 20 -32.89 13.39 21.96
CA GLY A 20 -33.03 12.06 22.57
C GLY A 20 -32.19 10.98 21.89
N VAL A 21 -31.11 11.35 21.19
CA VAL A 21 -30.19 10.38 20.56
C VAL A 21 -29.02 10.11 21.50
N LEU A 22 -28.90 8.86 21.95
CA LEU A 22 -27.75 8.40 22.73
C LEU A 22 -26.62 7.99 21.78
N THR A 23 -25.47 8.65 21.91
CA THR A 23 -24.24 8.32 21.20
C THR A 23 -23.24 7.73 22.19
N ILE A 24 -22.67 6.58 21.84
CA ILE A 24 -21.59 5.93 22.59
C ILE A 24 -20.31 6.05 21.75
N SER A 25 -19.25 6.61 22.34
CA SER A 25 -17.94 6.78 21.70
C SER A 25 -16.86 6.11 22.54
N ALA A 26 -15.79 5.63 21.90
CA ALA A 26 -14.62 5.08 22.57
C ALA A 26 -13.40 5.21 21.65
N ASN A 27 -12.21 5.24 22.25
CA ASN A 27 -10.97 5.23 21.49
C ASN A 27 -10.71 3.85 20.89
N LYS A 28 -10.15 3.86 19.68
CA LYS A 28 -9.63 2.66 19.03
C LYS A 28 -8.21 2.40 19.54
N THR A 29 -7.93 1.16 19.92
CA THR A 29 -6.59 0.67 20.18
C THR A 29 -5.72 1.04 18.99
N ALA A 30 -4.68 1.83 19.24
CA ALA A 30 -3.76 2.24 18.20
C ALA A 30 -3.21 0.98 17.52
N ILE A 31 -3.49 0.83 16.23
CA ILE A 31 -2.80 -0.15 15.39
C ILE A 31 -1.36 0.35 15.42
N GLY A 32 -0.52 -0.29 16.24
CA GLY A 32 0.82 0.21 16.54
C GLY A 32 1.45 0.66 15.25
N THR A 33 1.86 1.93 15.18
CA THR A 33 2.69 2.42 14.09
C THR A 33 3.83 1.45 14.00
N THR A 34 3.75 0.51 13.04
CA THR A 34 4.80 -0.47 12.87
C THR A 34 6.05 0.36 12.66
N ALA A 35 7.06 0.14 13.51
CA ALA A 35 8.31 0.88 13.41
C ALA A 35 8.71 0.89 11.93
N SER A 36 8.82 2.07 11.34
CA SER A 36 8.96 2.23 9.90
C SER A 36 10.14 1.38 9.43
N ARG A 37 9.85 0.30 8.70
CA ARG A 37 10.90 -0.61 8.21
C ARG A 37 11.46 -0.01 6.93
N ASN A 38 12.77 0.25 6.91
CA ASN A 38 13.47 0.58 5.67
C ASN A 38 13.69 -0.72 4.89
N ILE A 39 12.90 -0.94 3.83
CA ILE A 39 13.00 -2.11 2.97
C ILE A 39 13.67 -1.66 1.65
N PRO A 40 14.90 -2.08 1.35
CA PRO A 40 15.61 -1.66 0.15
C PRO A 40 14.97 -2.28 -1.11
N ILE A 41 14.59 -1.42 -2.06
CA ILE A 41 14.03 -1.84 -3.36
C ILE A 41 15.19 -2.21 -4.28
N ARG A 42 15.30 -3.49 -4.68
CA ARG A 42 16.18 -3.91 -5.77
C ARG A 42 15.39 -3.92 -7.07
N ALA A 43 15.91 -3.25 -8.10
CA ALA A 43 15.34 -3.33 -9.44
C ALA A 43 15.49 -4.75 -10.00
N SER A 44 14.44 -5.28 -10.63
CA SER A 44 14.49 -6.56 -11.34
C SER A 44 15.54 -6.50 -12.46
N PRO A 45 16.30 -7.58 -12.71
CA PRO A 45 17.21 -7.66 -13.85
C PRO A 45 16.43 -7.44 -15.15
N LYS A 46 16.92 -6.55 -16.02
CA LYS A 46 16.39 -6.43 -17.39
C LYS A 46 16.81 -7.68 -18.15
N GLU A 47 15.85 -8.36 -18.78
CA GLU A 47 16.14 -9.48 -19.67
C GLU A 47 17.12 -9.01 -20.76
N PRO A 48 18.13 -9.83 -21.13
CA PRO A 48 19.05 -9.46 -22.19
C PRO A 48 18.28 -9.34 -23.51
N GLU A 49 18.33 -8.15 -24.12
CA GLU A 49 17.78 -7.91 -25.44
C GLU A 49 18.29 -8.99 -26.40
N ALA A 50 17.36 -9.75 -26.98
CA ALA A 50 17.64 -10.74 -27.99
C ALA A 50 18.30 -10.08 -29.20
N ASN A 51 19.62 -10.16 -29.21
CA ASN A 51 20.53 -10.23 -30.35
C ASN A 51 20.03 -9.62 -31.67
N GLN A 52 20.54 -8.42 -31.94
CA GLN A 52 20.52 -7.72 -33.22
C GLN A 52 20.84 -8.67 -34.39
N LYS A 53 19.93 -8.80 -35.36
CA LYS A 53 20.25 -9.38 -36.68
C LYS A 53 20.49 -8.26 -37.68
N SER A 54 21.66 -7.64 -37.59
CA SER A 54 22.22 -6.77 -38.62
C SER A 54 22.69 -7.61 -39.81
N LYS A 55 22.05 -7.47 -40.98
CA LYS A 55 22.64 -7.77 -42.29
C LYS A 55 22.13 -6.78 -43.34
N THR A 56 22.73 -5.60 -43.37
CA THR A 56 22.78 -4.72 -44.54
C THR A 56 24.20 -4.78 -45.08
N ASN A 57 24.35 -5.21 -46.35
CA ASN A 57 25.26 -4.67 -47.37
C ASN A 57 25.56 -5.73 -48.44
N GLY A 58 24.86 -5.63 -49.58
CA GLY A 58 25.25 -6.20 -50.87
C GLY A 58 25.54 -5.05 -51.83
N ALA A 59 26.83 -4.80 -52.06
CA ALA A 59 27.34 -3.76 -52.95
C ALA A 59 26.93 -4.02 -54.41
N LYS A 60 26.46 -2.97 -55.10
CA LYS A 60 26.40 -2.94 -56.57
C LYS A 60 27.82 -2.78 -57.12
N GLN A 61 28.21 -3.65 -58.05
CA GLN A 61 29.39 -3.52 -58.90
C GLN A 61 28.96 -3.44 -60.39
N GLN A 62 29.78 -2.72 -61.15
CA GLN A 62 29.57 -2.11 -62.46
C GLN A 62 29.26 -3.05 -63.64
N LYS A 63 28.63 -2.48 -64.67
CA LYS A 63 29.00 -2.70 -66.08
C LYS A 63 28.85 -1.40 -66.86
#